data_AF-A0A2E7H2W9-F1
#
_entry.id   AF-A0A2E7H2W9-F1
#
_cell.length_a   1.000
_cell.length_b   1.000
_cell.length_c   1.000
_cell.angle_alpha   90.00
_cell.angle_beta   90.00
_cell.angle_gamma   90.00
#
_symmetry.space_group_name_H-M   'P 1'
#
loop_
_entity.id
_entity.type
_entity.pdbx_description
1 polymer ?
#
loop_
_entity_poly.entity_id
_entity_poly.type
_entity_poly.pdbx_seq_one_letter_code
_entity_poly.pdbx_strand_id
1 'polypeptide(L)'
;MQRIQFKLPYIRLFLRSFAFLPFAVLFSDASAQEGTCLPWVEVLASEVKNFSLDESRWIKRSFGAHLCSGHISAQQVRDIQTTVEALQARAQPRNRVLLDYLHAADSIVRQDTLRWAEWHEVIHNMLSDKKMRSRLQSFVGLSKDLMLHDIVGRGNQHVWQLRGKPWYFDNEDYRNVIRFDSCSLSLGHQGDTMRFEGISGEWDLSDTEVKVSSSRFPWLGTVHSSKSTFAVVPPTSLDMARDGFRLDSVLFYSTFSQRPLAGSLVGKLEPNAEPPDKRYPRIRCTKSKVTLDSLFGCFRYTGGMDISGSSLRGIGNIDDLATVELMQSDSTFMKFSVLEVSFKDRAVTTPHAKLELFFRGDTLRHSDCTMRFDARKQMISISRQLNGIGQQAFEDGYHALEWNVEGFTWKIGHPEIEVGYPLLDNANVGEFKSLTYFEKSSFSEMQGIDPIHPVVELYRFNKSSGLDVFTSLDYAKYIKLDEVQARVILMNLANSGYVEYNKDEHLARISAKTFRHIAYLTGKLDHDIIRFISNPLIGNNAEWSLASGALKINGVDRFIFSEAREVFIEPSTKNVQVLSNCDMVLDGLVHAGNVKLKGRNMDFSYDT
;
A
#
# COMPACT_ATOMS: atom_id res chain seq x y z
N MET A 1 -41.33 50.23 -14.93
CA MET A 1 -40.37 51.23 -15.46
C MET A 1 -39.13 50.47 -15.86
N GLN A 2 -38.62 50.38 -17.09
CA GLN A 2 -38.93 51.01 -18.37
C GLN A 2 -38.94 49.92 -19.46
N ARG A 3 -39.96 49.95 -20.32
CA ARG A 3 -40.06 49.28 -21.62
C ARG A 3 -39.49 50.22 -22.69
N ILE A 4 -38.74 49.71 -23.66
CA ILE A 4 -38.57 50.32 -25.00
C ILE A 4 -38.40 49.15 -25.99
N GLN A 5 -39.45 48.66 -26.65
CA GLN A 5 -40.06 49.07 -27.94
C GLN A 5 -39.21 48.92 -29.22
N PHE A 6 -39.83 48.21 -30.17
CA PHE A 6 -39.42 47.73 -31.49
C PHE A 6 -38.93 48.79 -32.49
N LYS A 7 -38.19 48.33 -33.52
CA LYS A 7 -38.38 48.74 -34.94
C LYS A 7 -37.70 47.77 -35.93
N LEU A 8 -38.51 47.11 -36.77
CA LEU A 8 -38.10 46.54 -38.07
C LEU A 8 -37.80 47.67 -39.07
N PRO A 9 -37.06 47.36 -40.16
CA PRO A 9 -37.45 47.90 -41.46
C PRO A 9 -37.45 46.88 -42.61
N TYR A 10 -38.55 46.94 -43.36
CA TYR A 10 -38.67 46.96 -44.83
C TYR A 10 -38.16 45.78 -45.69
N ILE A 11 -39.17 45.03 -46.12
CA ILE A 11 -39.36 44.32 -47.38
C ILE A 11 -38.96 45.17 -48.61
N ARG A 12 -38.23 44.57 -49.55
CA ARG A 12 -38.31 44.91 -50.98
C ARG A 12 -38.69 43.67 -51.78
N LEU A 13 -39.86 43.76 -52.41
CA LEU A 13 -40.34 42.86 -53.45
C LEU A 13 -39.40 42.90 -54.67
N PHE A 14 -39.05 41.74 -55.20
CA PHE A 14 -38.85 41.55 -56.64
C PHE A 14 -39.79 40.44 -57.11
N LEU A 15 -40.89 40.88 -57.72
CA LEU A 15 -41.77 40.06 -58.55
C LEU A 15 -41.13 39.99 -59.93
N ARG A 16 -40.84 38.79 -60.43
CA ARG A 16 -40.90 38.48 -61.86
C ARG A 16 -40.93 36.98 -62.14
N SER A 17 -42.10 36.58 -62.66
CA SER A 17 -42.27 35.60 -63.73
C SER A 17 -42.28 34.11 -63.36
N PHE A 18 -43.51 33.62 -63.23
CA PHE A 18 -43.94 32.26 -63.51
C PHE A 18 -43.27 31.68 -64.77
N ALA A 19 -42.61 30.54 -64.61
CA ALA A 19 -42.48 29.53 -65.65
C ALA A 19 -42.99 28.21 -65.05
N PHE A 20 -44.15 27.78 -65.53
CA PHE A 20 -44.68 26.43 -65.32
C PHE A 20 -43.72 25.43 -65.99
N LEU A 21 -43.18 24.50 -65.22
CA LEU A 21 -42.60 23.23 -65.69
C LEU A 21 -42.86 22.16 -64.61
N PRO A 22 -43.09 20.91 -65.01
CA PRO A 22 -43.98 20.01 -64.31
C PRO A 22 -43.37 19.42 -63.04
N PHE A 23 -44.22 19.37 -62.02
CA PHE A 23 -44.06 18.61 -60.79
C PHE A 23 -44.07 17.11 -61.13
N ALA A 24 -42.92 16.52 -61.48
CA ALA A 24 -42.86 15.09 -61.79
C ALA A 24 -41.46 14.45 -61.69
N VAL A 25 -40.66 14.70 -60.64
CA VAL A 25 -39.58 13.77 -60.24
C VAL A 25 -39.27 13.92 -58.74
N LEU A 26 -40.15 13.44 -57.87
CA LEU A 26 -39.78 13.20 -56.44
C LEU A 26 -40.41 11.91 -55.86
N PHE A 27 -40.97 11.05 -56.72
CA PHE A 27 -41.48 9.71 -56.33
C PHE A 27 -40.71 8.55 -56.99
N SER A 28 -39.63 8.83 -57.73
CA SER A 28 -38.89 7.82 -58.49
C SER A 28 -37.82 7.07 -57.67
N ASP A 29 -37.13 7.75 -56.74
CA ASP A 29 -35.98 7.13 -56.06
C ASP A 29 -36.39 6.20 -54.90
N ALA A 30 -37.51 6.47 -54.23
CA ALA A 30 -37.99 5.62 -53.15
C ALA A 30 -38.51 4.25 -53.66
N SER A 31 -39.22 4.22 -54.81
CA SER A 31 -39.75 2.96 -55.34
C SER A 31 -38.71 2.09 -56.05
N ALA A 32 -37.63 2.69 -56.57
CA ALA A 32 -36.53 1.95 -57.19
C ALA A 32 -35.67 1.21 -56.14
N GLN A 33 -35.57 1.77 -54.93
CA GLN A 33 -34.79 1.19 -53.83
C GLN A 33 -35.49 -0.01 -53.17
N GLU A 34 -36.83 0.00 -53.03
CA GLU A 34 -37.60 -1.16 -52.57
C GLU A 34 -37.47 -2.37 -53.52
N GLY A 35 -37.31 -2.13 -54.83
CA GLY A 35 -37.22 -3.18 -55.86
C GLY A 35 -35.91 -3.98 -55.89
N THR A 36 -34.78 -3.42 -55.43
CA THR A 36 -33.46 -4.10 -55.43
C THR A 36 -32.98 -4.50 -54.03
N CYS A 37 -33.50 -3.89 -52.97
CA CYS A 37 -33.09 -4.16 -51.59
C CYS A 37 -33.57 -5.54 -51.09
N LEU A 38 -34.85 -5.86 -51.26
CA LEU A 38 -35.43 -7.13 -50.77
C LEU A 38 -34.79 -8.38 -51.42
N PRO A 39 -34.58 -8.43 -52.76
CA PRO A 39 -33.87 -9.55 -53.38
C PRO A 39 -32.45 -9.74 -52.85
N TRP A 40 -31.71 -8.64 -52.61
CA TRP A 40 -30.35 -8.71 -52.05
C TRP A 40 -30.36 -9.29 -50.63
N VAL A 41 -31.31 -8.88 -49.78
CA VAL A 41 -31.48 -9.44 -48.42
C VAL A 41 -31.75 -10.95 -48.48
N GLU A 42 -32.54 -11.42 -49.43
CA GLU A 42 -32.84 -12.85 -49.58
C GLU A 42 -31.60 -13.68 -49.93
N VAL A 43 -30.75 -13.17 -50.83
CA VAL A 43 -29.47 -13.78 -51.19
C VAL A 43 -28.54 -13.81 -49.98
N LEU A 44 -28.33 -12.67 -49.31
CA LEU A 44 -27.49 -12.57 -48.12
C LEU A 44 -27.95 -13.56 -47.04
N ALA A 45 -29.25 -13.62 -46.75
CA ALA A 45 -29.79 -14.54 -45.76
C ALA A 45 -29.61 -16.01 -46.16
N SER A 46 -29.70 -16.35 -47.45
CA SER A 46 -29.48 -17.71 -47.95
C SER A 46 -28.02 -18.14 -47.75
N GLU A 47 -27.07 -17.25 -48.03
CA GLU A 47 -25.65 -17.49 -47.75
C GLU A 47 -25.40 -17.63 -46.25
N VAL A 48 -26.06 -16.81 -45.44
CA VAL A 48 -25.96 -16.86 -43.97
C VAL A 48 -26.48 -18.17 -43.38
N LYS A 49 -27.51 -18.74 -43.99
CA LYS A 49 -28.13 -20.00 -43.58
C LYS A 49 -27.15 -21.17 -43.56
N ASN A 50 -26.12 -21.13 -44.42
CA ASN A 50 -25.12 -22.19 -44.50
C ASN A 50 -24.24 -22.31 -43.23
N PHE A 51 -24.22 -21.28 -42.38
CA PHE A 51 -23.44 -21.28 -41.14
C PHE A 51 -24.25 -20.94 -39.87
N SER A 52 -25.36 -20.21 -39.96
CA SER A 52 -26.27 -19.98 -38.82
C SER A 52 -27.71 -19.78 -39.28
N LEU A 53 -28.59 -20.70 -38.87
CA LEU A 53 -30.01 -20.65 -39.19
C LEU A 53 -30.70 -19.46 -38.49
N ASP A 54 -30.30 -19.15 -37.26
CA ASP A 54 -30.93 -18.08 -36.48
C ASP A 54 -30.52 -16.70 -36.99
N GLU A 55 -29.26 -16.50 -37.36
CA GLU A 55 -28.79 -15.27 -38.02
C GLU A 55 -29.48 -15.06 -39.36
N SER A 56 -29.65 -16.12 -40.16
CA SER A 56 -30.40 -16.06 -41.42
C SER A 56 -31.85 -15.61 -41.21
N ARG A 57 -32.52 -16.11 -40.16
CA ARG A 57 -33.88 -15.68 -39.79
C ARG A 57 -33.90 -14.22 -39.34
N TRP A 58 -32.94 -13.78 -38.52
CA TRP A 58 -32.81 -12.39 -38.09
C TRP A 58 -32.59 -11.45 -39.30
N ILE A 59 -31.74 -11.84 -40.25
CA ILE A 59 -31.50 -11.06 -41.48
C ILE A 59 -32.80 -10.85 -42.25
N LYS A 60 -33.59 -11.90 -42.47
CA LYS A 60 -34.86 -11.78 -43.22
C LYS A 60 -35.93 -10.99 -42.47
N ARG A 61 -36.11 -11.27 -41.17
CA ARG A 61 -37.27 -10.81 -40.40
C ARG A 61 -37.08 -9.45 -39.74
N SER A 62 -35.85 -9.08 -39.40
CA SER A 62 -35.57 -7.91 -38.58
C SER A 62 -34.65 -6.93 -39.28
N PHE A 63 -33.48 -7.37 -39.71
CA PHE A 63 -32.50 -6.50 -40.38
C PHE A 63 -33.02 -6.02 -41.75
N GLY A 64 -33.35 -6.95 -42.65
CA GLY A 64 -33.76 -6.65 -44.01
C GLY A 64 -35.10 -5.91 -44.07
N ALA A 65 -36.06 -6.30 -43.22
CA ALA A 65 -37.34 -5.58 -43.10
C ALA A 65 -37.14 -4.11 -42.70
N HIS A 66 -36.15 -3.82 -41.84
CA HIS A 66 -35.84 -2.45 -41.45
C HIS A 66 -35.02 -1.70 -42.49
N LEU A 67 -33.96 -2.34 -43.02
CA LEU A 67 -33.09 -1.76 -44.03
C LEU A 67 -33.86 -1.36 -45.30
N CYS A 68 -34.81 -2.20 -45.73
CA CYS A 68 -35.64 -1.97 -46.92
C CYS A 68 -36.97 -1.27 -46.62
N SER A 69 -37.18 -0.72 -45.42
CA SER A 69 -38.44 -0.05 -45.02
C SER A 69 -38.67 1.33 -45.65
N GLY A 70 -37.71 1.84 -46.43
CA GLY A 70 -37.74 3.19 -47.00
C GLY A 70 -37.36 4.32 -46.00
N HIS A 71 -37.22 4.00 -44.71
CA HIS A 71 -36.78 4.97 -43.68
C HIS A 71 -35.27 5.20 -43.65
N ILE A 72 -34.50 4.29 -44.26
CA ILE A 72 -33.04 4.37 -44.33
C ILE A 72 -32.62 5.00 -45.65
N SER A 73 -31.64 5.91 -45.60
CA SER A 73 -31.21 6.62 -46.82
C SER A 73 -30.64 5.66 -47.86
N ALA A 74 -30.85 5.98 -49.14
CA ALA A 74 -30.30 5.23 -50.27
C ALA A 74 -28.78 5.06 -50.18
N GLN A 75 -28.08 6.06 -49.63
CA GLN A 75 -26.65 5.99 -49.45
C GLN A 75 -26.25 4.97 -48.39
N GLN A 76 -26.89 4.97 -47.22
CA GLN A 76 -26.61 4.00 -46.16
C GLN A 76 -26.86 2.56 -46.60
N VAL A 77 -27.92 2.31 -47.38
CA VAL A 77 -28.18 0.97 -47.94
C VAL A 77 -27.07 0.56 -48.91
N ARG A 78 -26.59 1.47 -49.77
CA ARG A 78 -25.46 1.21 -50.68
C ARG A 78 -24.14 0.97 -49.95
N ASP A 79 -23.85 1.74 -48.90
CA ASP A 79 -22.64 1.59 -48.09
C ASP A 79 -22.61 0.19 -47.45
N ILE A 80 -23.75 -0.27 -46.93
CA ILE A 80 -23.92 -1.63 -46.40
C ILE A 80 -23.68 -2.68 -47.46
N GLN A 81 -24.34 -2.57 -48.62
CA GLN A 81 -24.19 -3.53 -49.72
C GLN A 81 -22.73 -3.64 -50.17
N THR A 82 -22.07 -2.49 -50.38
CA THR A 82 -20.68 -2.41 -50.82
C THR A 82 -19.72 -3.04 -49.80
N THR A 83 -19.96 -2.80 -48.51
CA THR A 83 -19.12 -3.35 -47.43
C THR A 83 -19.31 -4.85 -47.27
N VAL A 84 -20.55 -5.34 -47.37
CA VAL A 84 -20.86 -6.77 -47.36
C VAL A 84 -20.17 -7.49 -48.51
N GLU A 85 -20.26 -6.97 -49.73
CA GLU A 85 -19.57 -7.52 -50.90
C GLU A 85 -18.05 -7.55 -50.70
N ALA A 86 -17.46 -6.47 -50.19
CA ALA A 86 -16.03 -6.39 -49.91
C ALA A 86 -15.57 -7.40 -48.84
N LEU A 87 -16.38 -7.63 -47.81
CA LEU A 87 -16.14 -8.63 -46.76
C LEU A 87 -16.26 -10.05 -47.33
N GLN A 88 -17.30 -10.34 -48.11
CA GLN A 88 -17.53 -11.66 -48.73
C GLN A 88 -16.44 -12.01 -49.75
N ALA A 89 -15.98 -11.05 -50.56
CA ALA A 89 -14.95 -11.27 -51.58
C ALA A 89 -13.58 -11.67 -51.00
N ARG A 90 -13.34 -11.42 -49.70
CA ARG A 90 -12.00 -11.51 -49.10
C ARG A 90 -11.90 -12.40 -47.85
N ALA A 91 -13.00 -12.99 -47.35
CA ALA A 91 -13.02 -13.77 -46.10
C ALA A 91 -13.43 -15.25 -46.31
N GLN A 92 -12.74 -16.20 -45.66
CA GLN A 92 -13.22 -17.54 -45.16
C GLN A 92 -12.16 -18.24 -44.26
N PRO A 93 -12.51 -19.12 -43.28
CA PRO A 93 -13.82 -19.62 -42.86
C PRO A 93 -14.29 -19.09 -41.49
N ARG A 94 -15.61 -19.12 -41.28
CA ARG A 94 -16.43 -18.54 -40.19
C ARG A 94 -16.67 -17.04 -40.29
N ASN A 95 -17.89 -16.73 -40.68
CA ASN A 95 -18.41 -15.43 -41.08
C ASN A 95 -18.65 -14.44 -39.91
N ARG A 96 -17.80 -14.50 -38.89
CA ARG A 96 -17.99 -13.72 -37.66
C ARG A 96 -17.82 -12.22 -37.91
N VAL A 97 -16.85 -11.81 -38.73
CA VAL A 97 -16.65 -10.40 -39.09
C VAL A 97 -17.87 -9.82 -39.81
N LEU A 98 -18.46 -10.56 -40.76
CA LEU A 98 -19.67 -10.10 -41.45
C LEU A 98 -20.85 -9.97 -40.49
N LEU A 99 -21.06 -10.97 -39.62
CA LEU A 99 -22.13 -10.91 -38.64
C LEU A 99 -21.94 -9.75 -37.67
N ASP A 100 -20.74 -9.58 -37.12
CA ASP A 100 -20.38 -8.48 -36.24
C ASP A 100 -20.64 -7.13 -36.95
N TYR A 101 -20.30 -7.02 -38.24
CA TYR A 101 -20.58 -5.84 -39.07
C TYR A 101 -22.08 -5.61 -39.25
N LEU A 102 -22.86 -6.62 -39.64
CA LEU A 102 -24.30 -6.49 -39.88
C LEU A 102 -25.04 -6.07 -38.60
N HIS A 103 -24.69 -6.66 -37.46
CA HIS A 103 -25.25 -6.30 -36.15
C HIS A 103 -24.88 -4.88 -35.73
N ALA A 104 -23.63 -4.45 -35.99
CA ALA A 104 -23.20 -3.08 -35.75
C ALA A 104 -23.95 -2.10 -36.66
N ALA A 105 -23.98 -2.35 -37.97
CA ALA A 105 -24.68 -1.52 -38.95
C ALA A 105 -26.17 -1.37 -38.62
N ASP A 106 -26.89 -2.47 -38.34
CA ASP A 106 -28.30 -2.42 -37.94
C ASP A 106 -28.51 -1.54 -36.69
N SER A 107 -27.64 -1.72 -35.68
CA SER A 107 -27.75 -0.99 -34.42
C SER A 107 -27.46 0.51 -34.61
N ILE A 108 -26.44 0.85 -35.39
CA ILE A 108 -25.98 2.22 -35.66
C ILE A 108 -27.03 2.98 -36.47
N VAL A 109 -27.52 2.40 -37.58
CA VAL A 109 -28.54 3.01 -38.45
C VAL A 109 -29.84 3.31 -37.70
N ARG A 110 -30.21 2.48 -36.71
CA ARG A 110 -31.40 2.71 -35.87
C ARG A 110 -31.26 3.84 -34.85
N GLN A 111 -30.04 4.25 -34.50
CA GLN A 111 -29.79 5.05 -33.30
C GLN A 111 -29.01 6.33 -33.59
N ASP A 112 -27.76 6.21 -34.06
CA ASP A 112 -26.88 7.36 -34.30
C ASP A 112 -26.00 7.09 -35.52
N THR A 113 -26.12 7.94 -36.53
CA THR A 113 -25.40 7.82 -37.80
C THR A 113 -24.40 8.96 -38.02
N LEU A 114 -24.12 9.75 -36.98
CA LEU A 114 -23.26 10.95 -37.06
C LEU A 114 -21.88 10.67 -37.65
N ARG A 115 -21.27 9.51 -37.32
CA ARG A 115 -19.92 9.10 -37.76
C ARG A 115 -19.95 7.95 -38.77
N TRP A 116 -21.07 7.80 -39.49
CA TRP A 116 -21.33 6.65 -40.35
C TRP A 116 -20.31 6.52 -41.50
N ALA A 117 -19.99 7.64 -42.14
CA ALA A 117 -19.08 7.66 -43.29
C ALA A 117 -17.65 7.31 -42.86
N GLU A 118 -17.16 7.94 -41.79
CA GLU A 118 -15.81 7.73 -41.26
C GLU A 118 -15.62 6.30 -40.74
N TRP A 119 -16.67 5.71 -40.13
CA TRP A 119 -16.65 4.31 -39.70
C TRP A 119 -16.48 3.34 -40.86
N HIS A 120 -17.21 3.53 -41.97
CA HIS A 120 -17.05 2.71 -43.18
C HIS A 120 -15.68 2.88 -43.81
N GLU A 121 -15.17 4.11 -43.85
CA GLU A 121 -13.83 4.39 -44.36
C GLU A 121 -12.75 3.62 -43.60
N VAL A 122 -12.80 3.58 -42.27
CA VAL A 122 -11.90 2.75 -41.46
C VAL A 122 -11.99 1.28 -41.85
N ILE A 123 -13.20 0.73 -41.99
CA ILE A 123 -13.40 -0.67 -42.38
C ILE A 123 -12.76 -0.96 -43.74
N HIS A 124 -12.99 -0.10 -44.73
CA HIS A 124 -12.42 -0.25 -46.07
C HIS A 124 -10.90 -0.10 -46.07
N ASN A 125 -10.35 0.84 -45.31
CA ASN A 125 -8.90 1.03 -45.13
C ASN A 125 -8.28 -0.24 -44.53
N MET A 126 -8.84 -0.76 -43.44
CA MET A 126 -8.37 -2.00 -42.80
C MET A 126 -8.51 -3.24 -43.70
N LEU A 127 -9.55 -3.31 -44.54
CA LEU A 127 -9.74 -4.39 -45.51
C LEU A 127 -8.72 -4.35 -46.66
N SER A 128 -8.28 -3.16 -47.05
CA SER A 128 -7.32 -2.97 -48.13
C SER A 128 -5.92 -3.44 -47.72
N ASP A 129 -5.47 -3.11 -46.51
CA ASP A 129 -4.14 -3.47 -45.98
C ASP A 129 -4.09 -4.90 -45.43
N LYS A 130 -3.19 -5.72 -45.98
CA LYS A 130 -2.96 -7.10 -45.54
C LYS A 130 -2.61 -7.23 -44.06
N LYS A 131 -1.89 -6.26 -43.47
CA LYS A 131 -1.50 -6.29 -42.05
C LYS A 131 -2.69 -6.00 -41.14
N MET A 132 -3.56 -5.07 -41.53
CA MET A 132 -4.71 -4.63 -40.72
C MET A 132 -5.89 -5.60 -40.78
N ARG A 133 -5.99 -6.42 -41.83
CA ARG A 133 -7.04 -7.45 -41.96
C ARG A 133 -7.16 -8.39 -40.76
N SER A 134 -6.04 -8.75 -40.13
CA SER A 134 -6.06 -9.62 -38.94
C SER A 134 -6.68 -8.94 -37.71
N ARG A 135 -6.72 -7.60 -37.68
CA ARG A 135 -7.27 -6.76 -36.61
C ARG A 135 -8.70 -6.30 -36.88
N LEU A 136 -9.16 -6.38 -38.13
CA LEU A 136 -10.50 -5.95 -38.54
C LEU A 136 -11.61 -6.61 -37.70
N GLN A 137 -11.48 -7.91 -37.41
CA GLN A 137 -12.46 -8.61 -36.59
C GLN A 137 -12.63 -7.98 -35.20
N SER A 138 -11.52 -7.61 -34.55
CA SER A 138 -11.54 -6.98 -33.23
C SER A 138 -12.21 -5.60 -33.29
N PHE A 139 -11.88 -4.80 -34.30
CA PHE A 139 -12.48 -3.48 -34.49
C PHE A 139 -13.98 -3.55 -34.80
N VAL A 140 -14.39 -4.40 -35.73
CA VAL A 140 -15.81 -4.57 -36.11
C VAL A 140 -16.63 -5.10 -34.93
N GLY A 141 -16.10 -6.06 -34.17
CA GLY A 141 -16.75 -6.56 -32.95
C GLY A 141 -16.95 -5.49 -31.86
N LEU A 142 -16.06 -4.49 -31.79
CA LEU A 142 -16.16 -3.35 -30.86
C LEU A 142 -16.98 -2.18 -31.44
N SER A 143 -17.20 -2.13 -32.75
CA SER A 143 -17.78 -0.97 -33.44
C SER A 143 -19.14 -0.54 -32.89
N LYS A 144 -20.04 -1.50 -32.62
CA LYS A 144 -21.34 -1.20 -32.00
C LYS A 144 -21.18 -0.50 -30.64
N ASP A 145 -20.31 -1.04 -29.82
CA ASP A 145 -20.04 -0.58 -28.45
C ASP A 145 -19.37 0.80 -28.46
N LEU A 146 -18.41 1.01 -29.37
CA LEU A 146 -17.73 2.28 -29.58
C LEU A 146 -18.69 3.36 -30.08
N MET A 147 -19.44 3.08 -31.15
CA MET A 147 -20.23 4.09 -31.85
C MET A 147 -21.45 4.54 -31.05
N LEU A 148 -22.07 3.64 -30.29
CA LEU A 148 -23.32 3.91 -29.56
C LEU A 148 -23.12 4.20 -28.08
N HIS A 149 -22.06 3.66 -27.47
CA HIS A 149 -21.85 3.73 -26.02
C HIS A 149 -20.50 4.31 -25.63
N ASP A 150 -19.69 4.77 -26.59
CA ASP A 150 -18.34 5.28 -26.41
C ASP A 150 -17.42 4.26 -25.68
N ILE A 151 -17.68 2.96 -25.86
CA ILE A 151 -16.88 1.88 -25.26
C ILE A 151 -15.69 1.57 -26.16
N VAL A 152 -14.50 1.77 -25.64
CA VAL A 152 -13.21 1.62 -26.35
C VAL A 152 -12.50 0.31 -26.00
N GLY A 153 -12.98 -0.43 -25.00
CA GLY A 153 -12.47 -1.76 -24.66
C GLY A 153 -13.43 -2.53 -23.77
N ARG A 154 -13.52 -3.85 -23.96
CA ARG A 154 -14.38 -4.73 -23.16
C ARG A 154 -13.73 -6.09 -22.94
N GLY A 155 -13.80 -6.57 -21.71
CA GLY A 155 -13.53 -7.95 -21.34
C GLY A 155 -14.60 -8.50 -20.40
N ASN A 156 -14.37 -9.70 -19.86
CA ASN A 156 -15.34 -10.36 -18.98
C ASN A 156 -15.52 -9.64 -17.64
N GLN A 157 -14.50 -8.91 -17.18
CA GLN A 157 -14.41 -8.31 -15.85
C GLN A 157 -14.12 -6.80 -15.91
N HIS A 158 -14.25 -6.19 -17.08
CA HIS A 158 -13.94 -4.77 -17.26
C HIS A 158 -14.57 -4.17 -18.53
N VAL A 159 -14.87 -2.88 -18.46
CA VAL A 159 -15.27 -2.04 -19.58
C VAL A 159 -14.49 -0.74 -19.51
N TRP A 160 -13.80 -0.40 -20.60
CA TRP A 160 -13.20 0.91 -20.83
C TRP A 160 -14.15 1.77 -21.65
N GLN A 161 -14.50 2.93 -21.11
CA GLN A 161 -15.47 3.84 -21.71
C GLN A 161 -14.90 5.26 -21.76
N LEU A 162 -14.90 5.85 -22.95
CA LEU A 162 -14.61 7.25 -23.17
C LEU A 162 -15.85 8.08 -22.84
N ARG A 163 -15.71 9.15 -22.07
CA ARG A 163 -16.81 10.04 -21.69
C ARG A 163 -16.42 11.48 -21.92
N GLY A 164 -17.33 12.24 -22.53
CA GLY A 164 -17.09 13.61 -22.95
C GLY A 164 -17.01 13.71 -24.47
N LYS A 165 -17.19 14.92 -24.99
CA LYS A 165 -17.11 15.23 -26.42
C LYS A 165 -16.20 16.46 -26.61
N PRO A 166 -15.47 16.56 -27.73
CA PRO A 166 -15.54 15.71 -28.93
C PRO A 166 -14.52 14.56 -28.97
N TRP A 167 -14.91 13.47 -29.65
CA TRP A 167 -13.98 12.49 -30.25
C TRP A 167 -14.37 12.23 -31.70
N TYR A 168 -13.41 11.97 -32.57
CA TYR A 168 -13.60 11.79 -34.01
C TYR A 168 -12.58 10.79 -34.59
N PHE A 169 -12.92 10.23 -35.75
CA PHE A 169 -11.98 9.43 -36.54
C PHE A 169 -11.05 10.37 -37.30
N ASP A 170 -9.74 10.13 -37.20
CA ASP A 170 -8.74 10.72 -38.08
C ASP A 170 -8.30 9.63 -39.06
N ASN A 171 -8.85 9.71 -40.27
CA ASN A 171 -8.62 8.78 -41.37
C ASN A 171 -7.59 9.31 -42.39
N GLU A 172 -7.00 10.48 -42.14
CA GLU A 172 -6.03 11.09 -43.06
C GLU A 172 -4.79 10.19 -43.22
N ASP A 173 -4.24 10.12 -44.43
CA ASP A 173 -3.07 9.29 -44.78
C ASP A 173 -3.20 7.79 -44.42
N TYR A 174 -4.43 7.23 -44.48
CA TYR A 174 -4.73 5.84 -44.11
C TYR A 174 -4.45 5.50 -42.64
N ARG A 175 -4.32 6.50 -41.77
CA ARG A 175 -4.27 6.29 -40.33
C ARG A 175 -5.66 5.92 -39.86
N ASN A 176 -5.84 4.83 -39.12
CA ASN A 176 -7.14 4.44 -38.58
C ASN A 176 -7.14 4.77 -37.08
N VAL A 177 -7.27 6.06 -36.75
CA VAL A 177 -7.05 6.56 -35.40
C VAL A 177 -8.30 7.26 -34.88
N ILE A 178 -8.58 7.10 -33.59
CA ILE A 178 -9.53 7.96 -32.88
C ILE A 178 -8.75 9.04 -32.15
N ARG A 179 -9.12 10.30 -32.37
CA ARG A 179 -8.66 11.44 -31.58
C ARG A 179 -9.77 11.93 -30.66
N PHE A 180 -9.38 12.34 -29.47
CA PHE A 180 -10.29 12.87 -28.47
C PHE A 180 -9.64 14.00 -27.69
N ASP A 181 -10.43 15.02 -27.36
CA ASP A 181 -9.98 16.20 -26.65
C ASP A 181 -10.88 16.47 -25.45
N SER A 182 -10.28 16.77 -24.30
CA SER A 182 -11.00 17.10 -23.05
C SER A 182 -12.01 16.03 -22.60
N CYS A 183 -11.68 14.76 -22.80
CA CYS A 183 -12.49 13.62 -22.40
C CYS A 183 -12.08 13.08 -21.01
N SER A 184 -12.78 12.03 -20.58
CA SER A 184 -12.38 11.17 -19.47
C SER A 184 -12.44 9.72 -19.90
N LEU A 185 -11.47 8.91 -19.49
CA LEU A 185 -11.44 7.47 -19.76
C LEU A 185 -11.74 6.74 -18.46
N SER A 186 -12.85 6.02 -18.43
CA SER A 186 -13.32 5.28 -17.25
C SER A 186 -13.12 3.78 -17.46
N LEU A 187 -12.58 3.11 -16.45
CA LEU A 187 -12.48 1.66 -16.34
C LEU A 187 -13.49 1.22 -15.27
N GLY A 188 -14.43 0.32 -15.59
CA GLY A 188 -15.42 -0.12 -14.61
C GLY A 188 -15.93 -1.54 -14.78
N HIS A 189 -16.46 -2.11 -13.70
CA HIS A 189 -17.13 -3.41 -13.67
C HIS A 189 -18.02 -3.52 -12.42
N GLN A 190 -19.26 -3.99 -12.58
CA GLN A 190 -20.21 -4.25 -11.48
C GLN A 190 -20.25 -3.13 -10.41
N GLY A 191 -20.35 -1.87 -10.85
CA GLY A 191 -20.45 -0.69 -9.98
C GLY A 191 -19.11 -0.12 -9.50
N ASP A 192 -18.00 -0.86 -9.57
CA ASP A 192 -16.67 -0.30 -9.32
C ASP A 192 -16.17 0.48 -10.54
N THR A 193 -15.47 1.58 -10.30
CA THR A 193 -15.00 2.50 -11.35
C THR A 193 -13.72 3.21 -10.95
N MET A 194 -12.79 3.28 -11.90
CA MET A 194 -11.62 4.16 -11.91
C MET A 194 -11.72 5.09 -13.12
N ARG A 195 -11.15 6.29 -13.04
CA ARG A 195 -11.30 7.29 -14.10
C ARG A 195 -10.06 8.16 -14.26
N PHE A 196 -9.62 8.33 -15.50
CA PHE A 196 -8.68 9.37 -15.91
C PHE A 196 -9.48 10.57 -16.41
N GLU A 197 -9.27 11.75 -15.81
CA GLU A 197 -10.03 12.97 -16.08
C GLU A 197 -9.18 13.98 -16.84
N GLY A 198 -9.81 14.72 -17.77
CA GLY A 198 -9.17 15.80 -18.52
C GLY A 198 -8.14 15.31 -19.53
N ILE A 199 -8.40 14.15 -20.15
CA ILE A 199 -7.49 13.54 -21.12
C ILE A 199 -7.74 14.08 -22.52
N SER A 200 -6.67 14.20 -23.28
CA SER A 200 -6.70 14.28 -24.74
C SER A 200 -5.74 13.23 -25.28
N GLY A 201 -5.93 12.74 -26.48
CA GLY A 201 -5.11 11.64 -26.95
C GLY A 201 -5.52 11.05 -28.28
N GLU A 202 -4.81 9.99 -28.62
CA GLU A 202 -5.01 9.24 -29.85
C GLU A 202 -5.00 7.74 -29.54
N TRP A 203 -5.85 7.00 -30.25
CA TRP A 203 -5.91 5.55 -30.20
C TRP A 203 -5.88 4.97 -31.61
N ASP A 204 -4.85 4.18 -31.90
CA ASP A 204 -4.79 3.38 -33.12
C ASP A 204 -5.74 2.19 -33.01
N LEU A 205 -6.72 2.12 -33.90
CA LEU A 205 -7.79 1.10 -33.89
C LEU A 205 -7.28 -0.32 -34.15
N SER A 206 -6.01 -0.48 -34.54
CA SER A 206 -5.36 -1.79 -34.67
C SER A 206 -4.69 -2.29 -33.38
N ASP A 207 -4.59 -1.42 -32.36
CA ASP A 207 -3.95 -1.69 -31.07
C ASP A 207 -4.97 -1.68 -29.92
N THR A 208 -4.63 -2.29 -28.80
CA THR A 208 -5.38 -2.17 -27.54
C THR A 208 -4.85 -1.04 -26.66
N GLU A 209 -3.69 -0.49 -27.00
CA GLU A 209 -3.06 0.62 -26.31
C GLU A 209 -3.56 1.99 -26.78
N VAL A 210 -4.03 2.81 -25.83
CA VAL A 210 -4.39 4.22 -26.07
C VAL A 210 -3.34 5.16 -25.47
N LYS A 211 -2.91 6.16 -26.24
CA LYS A 211 -2.02 7.21 -25.76
C LYS A 211 -2.87 8.35 -25.21
N VAL A 212 -2.64 8.70 -23.95
CA VAL A 212 -3.35 9.79 -23.26
C VAL A 212 -2.37 10.85 -22.78
N SER A 213 -2.81 12.10 -22.79
CA SER A 213 -2.13 13.24 -22.21
C SER A 213 -2.01 13.10 -20.69
N SER A 214 -1.34 14.08 -20.06
CA SER A 214 -1.41 14.21 -18.61
C SER A 214 -2.86 14.29 -18.15
N SER A 215 -3.16 13.66 -17.02
CA SER A 215 -4.51 13.48 -16.54
C SER A 215 -4.61 13.48 -15.02
N ARG A 216 -5.81 13.76 -14.53
CA ARG A 216 -6.14 13.67 -13.11
C ARG A 216 -6.81 12.34 -12.80
N PHE A 217 -6.32 11.64 -11.78
CA PHE A 217 -6.81 10.33 -11.36
C PHE A 217 -7.32 10.37 -9.89
N PRO A 218 -8.63 10.54 -9.66
CA PRO A 218 -9.21 10.61 -8.31
C PRO A 218 -9.30 9.25 -7.58
N TRP A 219 -9.27 9.30 -6.24
CA TRP A 219 -9.49 8.15 -5.34
C TRP A 219 -10.97 7.75 -5.21
N LEU A 220 -11.58 7.24 -6.29
CA LEU A 220 -13.01 6.92 -6.33
C LEU A 220 -13.40 5.68 -5.51
N GLY A 221 -14.55 5.76 -4.85
CA GLY A 221 -15.13 4.65 -4.09
C GLY A 221 -14.38 4.31 -2.79
N THR A 222 -13.52 5.20 -2.31
CA THR A 222 -12.80 5.05 -1.02
C THR A 222 -13.38 6.00 0.03
N VAL A 223 -12.91 5.90 1.28
CA VAL A 223 -13.28 6.86 2.35
C VAL A 223 -12.65 8.25 2.15
N HIS A 224 -11.65 8.35 1.26
CA HIS A 224 -10.97 9.61 0.98
C HIS A 224 -11.76 10.46 -0.01
N SER A 225 -11.79 11.77 0.22
CA SER A 225 -12.44 12.69 -0.70
C SER A 225 -11.71 12.73 -2.04
N SER A 226 -12.41 12.38 -3.12
CA SER A 226 -11.87 12.42 -4.48
C SER A 226 -11.51 13.81 -4.98
N LYS A 227 -11.91 14.89 -4.27
CA LYS A 227 -11.54 16.27 -4.59
C LYS A 227 -10.11 16.59 -4.14
N SER A 228 -9.74 16.16 -2.93
CA SER A 228 -8.45 16.45 -2.32
C SER A 228 -7.44 15.30 -2.43
N THR A 229 -7.90 14.07 -2.65
CA THR A 229 -7.05 12.88 -2.82
C THR A 229 -7.10 12.40 -4.27
N PHE A 230 -6.01 12.62 -5.00
CA PHE A 230 -5.89 12.26 -6.41
C PHE A 230 -4.41 12.17 -6.83
N ALA A 231 -4.15 11.49 -7.95
CA ALA A 231 -2.85 11.53 -8.62
C ALA A 231 -2.94 12.38 -9.90
N VAL A 232 -1.85 13.05 -10.24
CA VAL A 232 -1.60 13.62 -11.57
C VAL A 232 -0.69 12.64 -12.29
N VAL A 233 -1.23 12.07 -13.35
CA VAL A 233 -0.58 11.08 -14.19
C VAL A 233 0.06 11.83 -15.37
N PRO A 234 1.35 11.62 -15.68
CA PRO A 234 1.97 12.19 -16.87
C PRO A 234 1.41 11.53 -18.15
N PRO A 235 1.71 12.06 -19.35
CA PRO A 235 1.33 11.38 -20.59
C PRO A 235 1.78 9.92 -20.61
N THR A 236 0.87 9.01 -20.94
CA THR A 236 1.11 7.56 -20.82
C THR A 236 0.32 6.77 -21.86
N SER A 237 0.73 5.52 -22.07
CA SER A 237 -0.06 4.51 -22.77
C SER A 237 -0.87 3.69 -21.76
N LEU A 238 -2.10 3.31 -22.11
CA LEU A 238 -2.99 2.45 -21.31
C LEU A 238 -3.50 1.29 -22.17
N ASP A 239 -3.34 0.05 -21.67
CA ASP A 239 -3.83 -1.14 -22.35
C ASP A 239 -5.31 -1.41 -22.01
N MET A 240 -6.20 -1.15 -22.95
CA MET A 240 -7.65 -1.29 -22.80
C MET A 240 -8.12 -2.76 -22.82
N ALA A 241 -7.23 -3.71 -23.08
CA ALA A 241 -7.53 -5.13 -22.95
C ALA A 241 -7.48 -5.62 -21.49
N ARG A 242 -6.93 -4.84 -20.55
CA ARG A 242 -6.74 -5.23 -19.14
C ARG A 242 -7.74 -4.57 -18.20
N ASP A 243 -7.94 -5.21 -17.04
CA ASP A 243 -8.78 -4.75 -15.92
C ASP A 243 -8.03 -3.88 -14.89
N GLY A 244 -6.81 -3.44 -15.24
CA GLY A 244 -5.94 -2.68 -14.36
C GLY A 244 -4.69 -2.16 -15.08
N PHE A 245 -3.92 -1.35 -14.37
CA PHE A 245 -2.74 -0.67 -14.89
C PHE A 245 -1.70 -0.43 -13.79
N ARG A 246 -0.46 -0.17 -14.21
CA ARG A 246 0.65 0.23 -13.33
C ARG A 246 1.40 1.38 -13.98
N LEU A 247 1.68 2.42 -13.19
CA LEU A 247 2.37 3.62 -13.62
C LEU A 247 3.44 3.95 -12.58
N ASP A 248 4.71 3.94 -12.95
CA ASP A 248 5.81 4.05 -11.97
C ASP A 248 6.13 5.49 -11.56
N SER A 249 5.65 6.49 -12.31
CA SER A 249 5.89 7.90 -12.04
C SER A 249 4.60 8.71 -12.13
N VAL A 250 4.05 9.07 -10.97
CA VAL A 250 2.94 10.00 -10.84
C VAL A 250 3.18 10.97 -9.68
N LEU A 251 2.46 12.09 -9.68
CA LEU A 251 2.45 13.04 -8.56
C LEU A 251 1.16 12.89 -7.77
N PHE A 252 1.25 12.47 -6.52
CA PHE A 252 0.12 12.22 -5.65
C PHE A 252 -0.17 13.40 -4.72
N TYR A 253 -1.44 13.80 -4.65
CA TYR A 253 -1.95 14.89 -3.82
C TYR A 253 -2.93 14.34 -2.78
N SER A 254 -2.79 14.80 -1.54
CA SER A 254 -3.73 14.51 -0.45
C SER A 254 -3.68 15.60 0.62
N THR A 255 -4.68 15.66 1.49
CA THR A 255 -4.80 16.68 2.54
C THR A 255 -3.70 16.61 3.60
N PHE A 256 -3.04 15.46 3.74
CA PHE A 256 -1.99 15.27 4.74
C PHE A 256 -0.62 15.79 4.29
N SER A 257 -0.45 16.23 3.03
CA SER A 257 0.82 16.75 2.52
C SER A 257 0.61 18.07 1.77
N GLN A 258 1.43 19.08 2.07
CA GLN A 258 1.39 20.37 1.38
C GLN A 258 2.01 20.32 -0.02
N ARG A 259 2.86 19.33 -0.29
CA ARG A 259 3.55 19.14 -1.57
C ARG A 259 3.14 17.81 -2.20
N PRO A 260 3.06 17.72 -3.54
CA PRO A 260 2.80 16.45 -4.20
C PRO A 260 3.91 15.45 -3.94
N LEU A 261 3.53 14.18 -3.85
CA LEU A 261 4.43 13.07 -3.58
C LEU A 261 4.67 12.28 -4.84
N ALA A 262 5.93 12.14 -5.25
CA ALA A 262 6.29 11.26 -6.34
C ALA A 262 6.16 9.80 -5.89
N GLY A 263 5.46 8.98 -6.69
CA GLY A 263 5.25 7.56 -6.39
C GLY A 263 4.77 6.75 -7.58
N SER A 264 4.60 5.44 -7.34
CA SER A 264 4.07 4.48 -8.31
C SER A 264 2.59 4.19 -8.02
N LEU A 265 1.74 4.32 -9.03
CA LEU A 265 0.30 4.09 -8.98
C LEU A 265 -0.05 2.71 -9.57
N VAL A 266 -0.92 1.98 -8.88
CA VAL A 266 -1.52 0.74 -9.37
C VAL A 266 -3.04 0.86 -9.26
N GLY A 267 -3.72 0.68 -10.39
CA GLY A 267 -5.18 0.61 -10.45
C GLY A 267 -5.62 -0.81 -10.78
N LYS A 268 -6.59 -1.33 -10.02
CA LYS A 268 -7.28 -2.59 -10.32
C LYS A 268 -8.71 -2.47 -9.83
N LEU A 269 -9.66 -3.04 -10.58
CA LEU A 269 -11.05 -3.11 -10.15
C LEU A 269 -11.21 -4.11 -9.00
N GLU A 270 -12.03 -3.75 -8.02
CA GLU A 270 -12.42 -4.56 -6.87
C GLU A 270 -13.94 -4.46 -6.68
N PRO A 271 -14.73 -5.12 -7.54
CA PRO A 271 -16.18 -5.09 -7.46
C PRO A 271 -16.69 -5.65 -6.13
N ASN A 272 -17.80 -5.12 -5.64
CA ASN A 272 -18.45 -5.50 -4.37
C ASN A 272 -17.64 -5.19 -3.09
N ALA A 273 -16.53 -4.44 -3.19
CA ALA A 273 -15.86 -3.92 -2.01
C ALA A 273 -16.58 -2.68 -1.47
N GLU A 274 -16.89 -2.69 -0.18
CA GLU A 274 -17.40 -1.52 0.54
C GLU A 274 -16.31 -0.43 0.63
N PRO A 275 -16.66 0.86 0.66
CA PRO A 275 -15.68 1.94 0.65
C PRO A 275 -14.59 1.84 1.74
N PRO A 276 -14.87 1.45 3.00
CA PRO A 276 -13.83 1.30 4.03
C PRO A 276 -12.83 0.16 3.75
N ASP A 277 -13.27 -0.89 3.06
CA ASP A 277 -12.47 -2.10 2.82
C ASP A 277 -11.78 -2.09 1.45
N LYS A 278 -12.10 -1.11 0.61
CA LYS A 278 -11.53 -0.97 -0.73
C LYS A 278 -10.01 -0.81 -0.66
N ARG A 279 -9.28 -1.62 -1.43
CA ARG A 279 -7.80 -1.67 -1.43
C ARG A 279 -7.16 -1.02 -2.65
N TYR A 280 -7.94 -0.60 -3.62
CA TYR A 280 -7.49 0.10 -4.83
C TYR A 280 -8.26 1.42 -5.00
N PRO A 281 -7.65 2.43 -5.64
CA PRO A 281 -6.29 2.44 -6.21
C PRO A 281 -5.18 2.45 -5.14
N ARG A 282 -3.96 2.06 -5.52
CA ARG A 282 -2.78 2.04 -4.64
C ARG A 282 -1.71 3.00 -5.12
N ILE A 283 -1.13 3.78 -4.22
CA ILE A 283 0.05 4.62 -4.48
C ILE A 283 1.13 4.33 -3.46
N ARG A 284 2.36 4.10 -3.93
CA ARG A 284 3.54 3.95 -3.09
C ARG A 284 4.56 5.04 -3.38
N CYS A 285 4.81 5.90 -2.39
CA CYS A 285 5.69 7.06 -2.45
C CYS A 285 6.95 6.83 -1.60
N THR A 286 7.80 5.88 -1.99
CA THR A 286 8.98 5.49 -1.17
C THR A 286 10.07 6.56 -1.14
N LYS A 287 10.29 7.26 -2.26
CA LYS A 287 11.37 8.28 -2.37
C LYS A 287 10.98 9.65 -1.82
N SER A 288 9.69 9.85 -1.56
CA SER A 288 9.16 11.13 -1.08
C SER A 288 9.02 11.05 0.44
N LYS A 289 9.88 11.77 1.17
CA LYS A 289 9.71 11.92 2.62
C LYS A 289 8.56 12.88 2.91
N VAL A 290 7.60 12.41 3.69
CA VAL A 290 6.48 13.18 4.22
C VAL A 290 6.71 13.35 5.70
N THR A 291 6.57 14.58 6.17
CA THR A 291 6.47 14.87 7.60
C THR A 291 5.02 15.16 7.94
N LEU A 292 4.44 14.34 8.81
CA LEU A 292 3.11 14.55 9.38
C LEU A 292 3.28 14.99 10.82
N ASP A 293 3.17 16.29 11.05
CA ASP A 293 3.20 16.87 12.39
C ASP A 293 1.85 16.75 13.08
N SER A 294 1.87 16.70 14.41
CA SER A 294 0.69 16.74 15.27
C SER A 294 -0.35 15.64 14.98
N LEU A 295 0.10 14.46 14.53
CA LEU A 295 -0.75 13.28 14.43
C LEU A 295 -1.29 12.95 15.83
N PHE A 296 -2.61 12.96 15.97
CA PHE A 296 -3.30 12.84 17.25
C PHE A 296 -2.80 13.84 18.32
N GLY A 297 -2.27 14.99 17.90
CA GLY A 297 -1.74 16.05 18.76
C GLY A 297 -0.39 15.75 19.43
N CYS A 298 0.14 14.53 19.33
CA CYS A 298 1.34 14.12 20.08
C CYS A 298 2.38 13.37 19.23
N PHE A 299 2.07 12.97 18.00
CA PHE A 299 3.03 12.27 17.15
C PHE A 299 3.51 13.13 15.98
N ARG A 300 4.80 12.99 15.66
CA ARG A 300 5.40 13.38 14.41
C ARG A 300 5.81 12.12 13.64
N TYR A 301 5.35 11.99 12.40
CA TYR A 301 5.80 10.94 11.51
C TYR A 301 6.72 11.53 10.43
N THR A 302 7.83 10.85 10.11
CA THR A 302 8.67 11.18 8.96
C THR A 302 9.01 9.92 8.18
N GLY A 303 8.65 9.86 6.89
CA GLY A 303 8.98 8.71 6.04
C GLY A 303 8.23 8.71 4.71
N GLY A 304 8.32 7.61 3.97
CA GLY A 304 7.52 7.40 2.75
C GLY A 304 6.06 7.10 3.07
N MET A 305 5.20 7.07 2.06
CA MET A 305 3.77 6.78 2.25
C MET A 305 3.31 5.67 1.30
N ASP A 306 2.44 4.78 1.79
CA ASP A 306 1.68 3.81 1.01
C ASP A 306 0.19 3.99 1.31
N ILE A 307 -0.60 4.26 0.28
CA ILE A 307 -2.05 4.34 0.38
C ILE A 307 -2.63 3.25 -0.47
N SER A 308 -3.40 2.37 0.16
CA SER A 308 -4.06 1.26 -0.49
C SER A 308 -5.56 1.39 -0.35
N GLY A 309 -6.20 1.99 -1.36
CA GLY A 309 -7.61 2.37 -1.35
C GLY A 309 -7.90 3.30 -0.18
N SER A 310 -8.59 2.79 0.84
CA SER A 310 -8.95 3.53 2.07
C SER A 310 -7.95 3.42 3.21
N SER A 311 -6.93 2.57 3.09
CA SER A 311 -5.92 2.37 4.13
C SER A 311 -4.69 3.23 3.90
N LEU A 312 -4.25 3.93 4.96
CA LEU A 312 -3.07 4.78 4.99
C LEU A 312 -1.96 4.13 5.82
N ARG A 313 -0.75 4.08 5.26
CA ARG A 313 0.44 3.54 5.94
C ARG A 313 1.65 4.41 5.69
N GLY A 314 2.46 4.56 6.73
CA GLY A 314 3.82 5.07 6.64
C GLY A 314 4.76 3.91 6.30
N ILE A 315 5.74 4.16 5.43
CA ILE A 315 6.72 3.17 5.02
C ILE A 315 8.15 3.73 5.08
N GLY A 316 9.07 2.92 5.54
CA GLY A 316 10.52 3.11 5.42
C GLY A 316 11.12 2.11 4.43
N ASN A 317 12.43 2.14 4.31
CA ASN A 317 13.23 1.07 3.71
C ASN A 317 14.44 0.77 4.61
N ILE A 318 15.20 -0.27 4.28
CA ILE A 318 16.32 -0.72 5.13
C ILE A 318 17.39 0.37 5.26
N ASP A 319 17.66 1.11 4.19
CA ASP A 319 18.66 2.20 4.17
C ASP A 319 18.14 3.48 4.87
N ASP A 320 16.82 3.64 4.97
CA ASP A 320 16.16 4.84 5.42
C ASP A 320 14.80 4.50 6.05
N LEU A 321 14.86 4.08 7.32
CA LEU A 321 13.69 3.75 8.12
C LEU A 321 12.81 4.99 8.32
N ALA A 322 11.50 4.77 8.34
CA ALA A 322 10.58 5.82 8.74
C ALA A 322 10.64 6.02 10.27
N THR A 323 10.38 7.23 10.74
CA THR A 323 10.35 7.56 12.16
C THR A 323 8.95 7.95 12.60
N VAL A 324 8.54 7.42 13.76
CA VAL A 324 7.38 7.89 14.51
C VAL A 324 7.92 8.41 15.84
N GLU A 325 7.72 9.69 16.11
CA GLU A 325 8.22 10.38 17.29
C GLU A 325 7.03 10.81 18.15
N LEU A 326 6.97 10.35 19.39
CA LEU A 326 6.06 10.88 20.39
C LEU A 326 6.71 12.13 20.98
N MET A 327 6.07 13.28 20.74
CA MET A 327 6.49 14.58 21.21
C MET A 327 5.91 14.88 22.58
N GLN A 328 6.73 15.36 23.51
CA GLN A 328 6.31 15.92 24.78
C GLN A 328 6.85 17.34 24.87
N SER A 329 5.95 18.33 24.90
CA SER A 329 6.30 19.73 24.64
C SER A 329 7.04 19.86 23.30
N ASP A 330 8.25 20.43 23.28
CA ASP A 330 9.05 20.62 22.05
C ASP A 330 10.15 19.56 21.84
N SER A 331 10.20 18.52 22.68
CA SER A 331 11.22 17.46 22.62
C SER A 331 10.62 16.09 22.29
N THR A 332 11.39 15.25 21.61
CA THR A 332 11.05 13.85 21.36
C THR A 332 11.19 13.05 22.65
N PHE A 333 10.08 12.50 23.16
CA PHE A 333 10.08 11.63 24.34
C PHE A 333 10.32 10.17 23.98
N MET A 334 9.70 9.69 22.89
CA MET A 334 9.96 8.37 22.34
C MET A 334 10.14 8.46 20.84
N LYS A 335 11.11 7.72 20.31
CA LYS A 335 11.35 7.57 18.88
C LYS A 335 11.25 6.09 18.50
N PHE A 336 10.48 5.82 17.46
CA PHE A 336 10.30 4.51 16.87
C PHE A 336 10.81 4.55 15.44
N SER A 337 11.82 3.73 15.13
CA SER A 337 12.30 3.56 13.75
C SER A 337 11.66 2.29 13.16
N VAL A 338 10.97 2.43 12.03
CA VAL A 338 10.04 1.42 11.50
C VAL A 338 10.17 1.24 9.99
N LEU A 339 9.92 0.03 9.51
CA LEU A 339 9.71 -0.24 8.08
C LEU A 339 8.27 0.06 7.64
N GLU A 340 7.30 -0.14 8.54
CA GLU A 340 5.88 0.09 8.26
C GLU A 340 5.18 0.57 9.54
N VAL A 341 4.28 1.54 9.39
CA VAL A 341 3.36 1.98 10.44
C VAL A 341 1.97 2.15 9.85
N SER A 342 0.96 1.63 10.54
CA SER A 342 -0.44 1.76 10.14
C SER A 342 -1.10 2.92 10.87
N PHE A 343 -1.77 3.79 10.11
CA PHE A 343 -2.59 4.87 10.64
C PHE A 343 -4.06 4.51 10.47
N LYS A 344 -4.78 4.42 11.60
CA LYS A 344 -6.24 4.27 11.64
C LYS A 344 -6.86 5.49 12.29
N ASP A 345 -8.17 5.68 12.13
CA ASP A 345 -8.93 6.82 12.67
C ASP A 345 -8.63 7.14 14.15
N ARG A 346 -8.31 6.12 14.96
CA ARG A 346 -8.03 6.27 16.40
C ARG A 346 -6.83 5.49 16.91
N ALA A 347 -5.96 5.04 16.02
CA ALA A 347 -4.82 4.24 16.43
C ALA A 347 -3.61 4.41 15.51
N VAL A 348 -2.42 4.32 16.11
CA VAL A 348 -1.15 4.14 15.41
C VAL A 348 -0.59 2.80 15.85
N THR A 349 -0.26 1.94 14.90
CA THR A 349 0.30 0.62 15.22
C THR A 349 1.48 0.34 14.32
N THR A 350 2.58 -0.09 14.94
CA THR A 350 3.71 -0.70 14.24
C THR A 350 4.01 -2.06 14.89
N PRO A 351 4.00 -3.16 14.11
CA PRO A 351 4.33 -4.48 14.62
C PRO A 351 5.83 -4.62 14.92
N HIS A 352 6.69 -3.87 14.22
CA HIS A 352 8.14 -3.96 14.36
C HIS A 352 8.75 -2.56 14.39
N ALA A 353 9.34 -2.21 15.53
CA ALA A 353 9.97 -0.93 15.74
C ALA A 353 11.21 -1.06 16.62
N LYS A 354 12.28 -0.37 16.23
CA LYS A 354 13.36 -0.03 17.15
C LYS A 354 12.92 1.14 18.02
N LEU A 355 12.92 0.95 19.33
CA LEU A 355 12.51 1.95 20.33
C LEU A 355 13.72 2.65 20.92
N GLU A 356 13.61 3.97 21.06
CA GLU A 356 14.44 4.82 21.92
C GLU A 356 13.53 5.75 22.72
N LEU A 357 13.43 5.55 24.04
CA LEU A 357 12.75 6.47 24.97
C LEU A 357 13.81 7.30 25.67
N PHE A 358 13.70 8.63 25.61
CA PHE A 358 14.70 9.57 26.12
C PHE A 358 14.32 10.05 27.53
N PHE A 359 15.25 9.96 28.47
CA PHE A 359 15.05 10.44 29.83
C PHE A 359 16.37 10.96 30.44
N ARG A 360 16.38 12.24 30.84
CA ARG A 360 17.51 12.91 31.54
C ARG A 360 18.91 12.71 30.90
N GLY A 361 18.98 12.56 29.58
CA GLY A 361 20.23 12.38 28.84
C GLY A 361 20.57 10.92 28.52
N ASP A 362 19.86 9.97 29.14
CA ASP A 362 19.94 8.54 28.87
C ASP A 362 18.76 8.05 28.04
N THR A 363 18.78 6.76 27.73
CA THR A 363 17.73 6.11 26.93
C THR A 363 17.36 4.73 27.43
N LEU A 364 16.06 4.41 27.39
CA LEU A 364 15.54 3.05 27.40
C LEU A 364 15.40 2.58 25.94
N ARG A 365 16.03 1.47 25.59
CA ARG A 365 16.13 0.98 24.21
C ARG A 365 15.56 -0.42 24.03
N HIS A 366 15.05 -0.69 22.83
CA HIS A 366 14.70 -2.02 22.38
C HIS A 366 14.91 -2.19 20.87
N SER A 367 15.43 -3.34 20.43
CA SER A 367 15.81 -3.59 19.03
C SER A 367 14.61 -3.88 18.12
N ASP A 368 13.61 -4.62 18.61
CA ASP A 368 12.38 -4.92 17.88
C ASP A 368 11.19 -5.09 18.83
N CYS A 369 10.32 -4.08 18.91
CA CYS A 369 9.11 -4.09 19.71
C CYS A 369 7.87 -3.81 18.85
N THR A 370 6.70 -4.23 19.35
CA THR A 370 5.42 -3.76 18.86
C THR A 370 5.03 -2.49 19.61
N MET A 371 4.66 -1.43 18.88
CA MET A 371 4.08 -0.22 19.44
C MET A 371 2.63 -0.07 19.00
N ARG A 372 1.75 0.23 19.97
CA ARG A 372 0.33 0.51 19.77
C ARG A 372 -0.02 1.78 20.51
N PHE A 373 -0.73 2.68 19.84
CA PHE A 373 -1.31 3.88 20.43
C PHE A 373 -2.82 3.88 20.26
N ASP A 374 -3.55 4.15 21.35
CA ASP A 374 -4.99 4.36 21.36
C ASP A 374 -5.30 5.84 21.63
N ALA A 375 -5.85 6.52 20.63
CA ALA A 375 -6.15 7.94 20.71
C ALA A 375 -7.31 8.28 21.68
N ARG A 376 -8.23 7.34 21.96
CA ARG A 376 -9.32 7.58 22.92
C ARG A 376 -8.81 7.54 24.35
N LYS A 377 -7.93 6.58 24.64
CA LYS A 377 -7.33 6.40 25.97
C LYS A 377 -6.12 7.30 26.20
N GLN A 378 -5.56 7.88 25.13
CA GLN A 378 -4.27 8.58 25.13
C GLN A 378 -3.18 7.68 25.72
N MET A 379 -3.17 6.43 25.31
CA MET A 379 -2.34 5.38 25.90
C MET A 379 -1.45 4.78 24.81
N ILE A 380 -0.16 4.73 25.09
CA ILE A 380 0.82 4.00 24.28
C ILE A 380 1.22 2.72 25.01
N SER A 381 1.30 1.62 24.27
CA SER A 381 1.72 0.30 24.76
C SER A 381 2.87 -0.19 23.90
N ILE A 382 3.95 -0.58 24.56
CA ILE A 382 5.14 -1.18 23.94
C ILE A 382 5.22 -2.61 24.46
N SER A 383 5.36 -3.57 23.57
CA SER A 383 5.54 -4.98 23.94
C SER A 383 6.67 -5.62 23.14
N ARG A 384 7.43 -6.50 23.79
CA ARG A 384 8.40 -7.39 23.15
C ARG A 384 7.74 -8.33 22.17
N GLN A 385 8.55 -8.84 21.25
CA GLN A 385 8.11 -9.91 20.36
C GLN A 385 8.18 -11.25 21.09
N LEU A 386 7.27 -12.16 20.74
CA LEU A 386 7.30 -13.52 21.27
C LEU A 386 8.40 -14.38 20.63
N ASN A 387 8.95 -13.96 19.49
CA ASN A 387 9.91 -14.75 18.69
C ASN A 387 11.01 -13.85 18.10
N GLY A 388 12.14 -14.47 17.74
CA GLY A 388 13.26 -13.79 17.08
C GLY A 388 13.99 -12.80 17.98
N ILE A 389 14.63 -11.80 17.37
CA ILE A 389 15.44 -10.78 18.06
C ILE A 389 14.63 -9.90 19.03
N GLY A 390 13.32 -9.80 18.85
CA GLY A 390 12.46 -9.02 19.73
C GLY A 390 12.17 -9.67 21.09
N GLN A 391 12.76 -10.85 21.37
CA GLN A 391 12.78 -11.47 22.69
C GLN A 391 13.85 -10.87 23.61
N GLN A 392 14.68 -9.93 23.17
CA GLN A 392 15.67 -9.27 24.03
C GLN A 392 15.00 -8.52 25.20
N ALA A 393 15.73 -8.33 26.29
CA ALA A 393 15.29 -7.44 27.37
C ALA A 393 15.33 -5.98 26.89
N PHE A 394 14.57 -5.09 27.53
CA PHE A 394 14.78 -3.66 27.35
C PHE A 394 16.09 -3.26 28.03
N GLU A 395 16.87 -2.39 27.39
CA GLU A 395 18.12 -1.87 27.95
C GLU A 395 17.89 -0.46 28.48
N ASP A 396 17.97 -0.29 29.79
CA ASP A 396 17.74 0.97 30.49
C ASP A 396 19.07 1.59 30.93
N GLY A 397 19.49 2.61 30.18
CA GLY A 397 20.72 3.34 30.49
C GLY A 397 20.64 4.16 31.78
N TYR A 398 19.47 4.68 32.16
CA TYR A 398 19.34 5.58 33.30
C TYR A 398 19.50 4.84 34.63
N HIS A 399 18.79 3.72 34.80
CA HIS A 399 18.91 2.89 36.00
C HIS A 399 20.06 1.88 35.91
N ALA A 400 20.72 1.76 34.77
CA ALA A 400 21.70 0.72 34.46
C ALA A 400 21.15 -0.71 34.61
N LEU A 401 19.94 -0.96 34.08
CA LEU A 401 19.25 -2.24 34.17
C LEU A 401 18.87 -2.84 32.80
N GLU A 402 18.82 -4.17 32.71
CA GLU A 402 18.08 -4.92 31.69
C GLU A 402 16.69 -5.29 32.25
N TRP A 403 15.61 -4.95 31.53
CA TRP A 403 14.24 -5.31 31.91
C TRP A 403 13.74 -6.49 31.09
N ASN A 404 13.73 -7.67 31.70
CA ASN A 404 13.13 -8.87 31.16
C ASN A 404 11.66 -8.98 31.62
N VAL A 405 10.82 -8.12 31.04
CA VAL A 405 9.36 -8.03 31.22
C VAL A 405 8.68 -8.02 29.85
N GLU A 406 7.38 -8.25 29.73
CA GLU A 406 6.72 -8.30 28.41
C GLU A 406 6.65 -6.94 27.71
N GLY A 407 6.64 -5.85 28.47
CA GLY A 407 6.46 -4.51 27.92
C GLY A 407 6.22 -3.45 28.97
N PHE A 408 5.71 -2.31 28.52
CA PHE A 408 5.26 -1.24 29.38
C PHE A 408 4.15 -0.43 28.70
N THR A 409 3.37 0.30 29.49
CA THR A 409 2.38 1.27 29.01
C THR A 409 2.61 2.64 29.61
N TRP A 410 2.19 3.65 28.87
CA TRP A 410 2.19 5.01 29.35
C TRP A 410 0.94 5.73 28.87
N LYS A 411 0.26 6.37 29.82
CA LYS A 411 -0.81 7.32 29.49
C LYS A 411 -0.18 8.68 29.29
N ILE A 412 -0.31 9.24 28.09
CA ILE A 412 0.34 10.50 27.72
C ILE A 412 -0.04 11.60 28.72
N GLY A 413 0.97 12.26 29.26
CA GLY A 413 0.83 13.33 30.25
C GLY A 413 0.74 12.86 31.70
N HIS A 414 0.64 11.55 31.97
CA HIS A 414 0.79 11.03 33.34
C HIS A 414 2.27 10.97 33.75
N PRO A 415 2.57 11.16 35.06
CA PRO A 415 3.94 11.21 35.56
C PRO A 415 4.60 9.84 35.71
N GLU A 416 3.93 8.74 35.35
CA GLU A 416 4.35 7.38 35.64
C GLU A 416 4.17 6.47 34.42
N ILE A 417 5.19 5.64 34.16
CA ILE A 417 5.15 4.53 33.20
C ILE A 417 4.92 3.23 33.97
N GLU A 418 3.99 2.42 33.48
CA GLU A 418 3.64 1.13 34.07
C GLU A 418 4.38 0.01 33.33
N VAL A 419 5.19 -0.76 34.04
CA VAL A 419 6.08 -1.80 33.47
C VAL A 419 5.56 -3.19 33.83
N GLY A 420 5.48 -4.07 32.84
CA GLY A 420 4.86 -5.39 32.96
C GLY A 420 3.89 -5.65 31.81
N TYR A 421 2.94 -6.55 32.00
CA TYR A 421 2.06 -6.99 30.91
C TYR A 421 1.11 -5.85 30.43
N PRO A 422 1.29 -5.28 29.22
CA PRO A 422 0.60 -4.05 28.80
C PRO A 422 -0.93 -4.15 28.58
N LEU A 423 -1.50 -5.35 28.71
CA LEU A 423 -2.84 -5.70 28.21
C LEU A 423 -3.71 -6.48 29.23
N LEU A 424 -3.22 -6.76 30.45
CA LEU A 424 -3.93 -7.51 31.51
C LEU A 424 -3.60 -6.93 32.88
N ASP A 425 -4.50 -7.11 33.85
CA ASP A 425 -4.38 -6.57 35.22
C ASP A 425 -3.31 -7.29 36.08
N ASN A 426 -2.76 -8.42 35.60
CA ASN A 426 -1.73 -9.20 36.30
C ASN A 426 -0.49 -9.34 35.42
N ALA A 427 0.65 -8.90 35.95
CA ALA A 427 1.95 -9.15 35.34
C ALA A 427 2.41 -10.60 35.57
N ASN A 428 3.10 -11.19 34.59
CA ASN A 428 3.85 -12.42 34.86
C ASN A 428 5.11 -12.10 35.69
N VAL A 429 5.87 -13.13 36.05
CA VAL A 429 7.16 -12.95 36.70
C VAL A 429 8.07 -12.11 35.81
N GLY A 430 8.42 -10.92 36.29
CA GLY A 430 9.36 -10.02 35.65
C GLY A 430 10.75 -10.14 36.27
N GLU A 431 11.77 -9.81 35.51
CA GLU A 431 13.16 -9.85 35.97
C GLU A 431 13.90 -8.58 35.57
N PHE A 432 14.58 -7.97 36.53
CA PHE A 432 15.43 -6.80 36.32
C PHE A 432 16.86 -7.14 36.75
N LYS A 433 17.84 -6.95 35.86
CA LYS A 433 19.24 -7.28 36.11
C LYS A 433 20.11 -6.05 35.92
N SER A 434 21.12 -5.86 36.76
CA SER A 434 22.16 -4.86 36.48
C SER A 434 22.80 -5.08 35.11
N LEU A 435 23.19 -4.02 34.41
CA LEU A 435 23.95 -4.13 33.17
C LEU A 435 25.30 -4.82 33.36
N THR A 436 25.81 -4.88 34.59
CA THR A 436 27.05 -5.59 34.99
C THR A 436 26.80 -6.92 35.69
N TYR A 437 25.55 -7.41 35.68
CA TYR A 437 25.18 -8.72 36.23
C TYR A 437 25.92 -9.84 35.51
N PHE A 438 26.61 -10.68 36.27
CA PHE A 438 27.22 -11.89 35.75
C PHE A 438 27.15 -13.02 36.79
N GLU A 439 26.58 -14.16 36.40
CA GLU A 439 26.56 -15.35 37.23
C GLU A 439 27.23 -16.49 36.47
N LYS A 440 28.30 -17.05 37.04
CA LYS A 440 29.11 -18.09 36.37
C LYS A 440 28.30 -19.35 36.06
N SER A 441 27.36 -19.71 36.92
CA SER A 441 26.40 -20.81 36.73
C SER A 441 25.56 -20.58 35.47
N SER A 442 24.84 -19.45 35.38
CA SER A 442 24.00 -19.10 34.22
C SER A 442 24.81 -18.96 32.93
N PHE A 443 26.02 -18.42 33.00
CA PHE A 443 26.94 -18.43 31.87
C PHE A 443 27.28 -19.86 31.46
N SER A 444 27.67 -20.72 32.40
CA SER A 444 28.03 -22.12 32.07
C SER A 444 26.86 -22.93 31.51
N GLU A 445 25.62 -22.67 31.97
CA GLU A 445 24.40 -23.31 31.45
C GLU A 445 24.17 -23.01 29.96
N MET A 446 24.57 -21.82 29.47
CA MET A 446 24.44 -21.44 28.07
C MET A 446 25.27 -22.30 27.12
N GLN A 447 26.32 -22.98 27.62
CA GLN A 447 27.08 -23.94 26.83
C GLN A 447 26.24 -25.17 26.43
N GLY A 448 25.25 -25.56 27.23
CA GLY A 448 24.42 -26.73 26.98
C GLY A 448 25.25 -28.01 26.77
N ILE A 449 25.05 -28.67 25.62
CA ILE A 449 25.76 -29.89 25.23
C ILE A 449 27.00 -29.63 24.36
N ASP A 450 27.21 -28.38 23.94
CA ASP A 450 28.27 -28.05 23.00
C ASP A 450 29.65 -28.06 23.68
N PRO A 451 30.72 -28.47 22.98
CA PRO A 451 32.05 -28.56 23.56
C PRO A 451 32.67 -27.19 23.86
N ILE A 452 32.19 -26.13 23.21
CA ILE A 452 32.70 -24.77 23.34
C ILE A 452 31.53 -23.86 23.69
N HIS A 453 31.70 -23.05 24.73
CA HIS A 453 30.71 -22.05 25.10
C HIS A 453 30.52 -21.02 23.96
N PRO A 454 29.28 -20.72 23.53
CA PRO A 454 29.03 -19.93 22.32
C PRO A 454 29.58 -18.49 22.40
N VAL A 455 29.52 -17.84 23.56
CA VAL A 455 30.14 -16.51 23.76
C VAL A 455 31.68 -16.56 23.71
N VAL A 456 32.29 -17.65 24.17
CA VAL A 456 33.74 -17.84 24.08
C VAL A 456 34.14 -18.10 22.63
N GLU A 457 33.35 -18.85 21.88
CA GLU A 457 33.54 -19.06 20.45
C GLU A 457 33.45 -17.75 19.66
N LEU A 458 32.42 -16.93 19.93
CA LEU A 458 32.26 -15.60 19.37
C LEU A 458 33.46 -14.69 19.67
N TYR A 459 33.94 -14.69 20.92
CA TYR A 459 35.12 -13.94 21.30
C TYR A 459 36.39 -14.43 20.57
N ARG A 460 36.56 -15.76 20.42
CA ARG A 460 37.69 -16.33 19.66
C ARG A 460 37.59 -15.99 18.17
N PHE A 461 36.39 -16.00 17.60
CA PHE A 461 36.14 -15.53 16.25
C PHE A 461 36.67 -14.10 16.08
N ASN A 462 36.23 -13.16 16.92
CA ASN A 462 36.70 -11.77 16.91
C ASN A 462 38.23 -11.67 17.00
N LYS A 463 38.87 -12.44 17.89
CA LYS A 463 40.33 -12.41 18.05
C LYS A 463 41.09 -12.97 16.87
N SER A 464 40.51 -13.93 16.15
CA SER A 464 41.15 -14.52 14.98
C SER A 464 40.90 -13.73 13.69
N SER A 465 39.71 -13.14 13.52
CA SER A 465 39.31 -12.41 12.32
C SER A 465 39.62 -10.91 12.39
N GLY A 466 39.64 -10.34 13.60
CA GLY A 466 39.71 -8.90 13.82
C GLY A 466 38.41 -8.15 13.52
N LEU A 467 37.30 -8.87 13.27
CA LEU A 467 36.02 -8.28 12.87
C LEU A 467 35.11 -8.06 14.08
N ASP A 468 34.71 -6.81 14.29
CA ASP A 468 33.64 -6.44 15.24
C ASP A 468 32.25 -6.46 14.56
N VAL A 469 32.22 -6.27 13.23
CA VAL A 469 31.05 -6.38 12.38
C VAL A 469 31.34 -7.41 11.29
N PHE A 470 30.46 -8.38 11.11
CA PHE A 470 30.68 -9.52 10.24
C PHE A 470 29.36 -10.07 9.71
N THR A 471 29.41 -10.80 8.61
CA THR A 471 28.22 -11.47 8.06
C THR A 471 27.99 -12.82 8.75
N SER A 472 26.75 -13.31 8.71
CA SER A 472 26.43 -14.70 9.10
C SER A 472 27.34 -15.73 8.42
N LEU A 473 27.72 -15.47 7.17
CA LEU A 473 28.58 -16.32 6.37
C LEU A 473 30.04 -16.35 6.87
N ASP A 474 30.56 -15.20 7.33
CA ASP A 474 31.91 -15.14 7.92
C ASP A 474 31.98 -15.99 9.19
N TYR A 475 30.94 -15.90 10.02
CA TYR A 475 30.84 -16.70 11.24
C TYR A 475 30.65 -18.19 10.93
N ALA A 476 29.78 -18.53 9.98
CA ALA A 476 29.52 -19.90 9.54
C ALA A 476 30.81 -20.60 9.08
N LYS A 477 31.63 -19.92 8.27
CA LYS A 477 32.93 -20.43 7.81
C LYS A 477 33.88 -20.71 8.97
N TYR A 478 33.89 -19.85 9.99
CA TYR A 478 34.74 -20.00 11.16
C TYR A 478 34.33 -21.20 12.04
N ILE A 479 33.04 -21.30 12.36
CA ILE A 479 32.51 -22.41 13.18
C ILE A 479 32.30 -23.71 12.40
N LYS A 480 32.54 -23.68 11.07
CA LYS A 480 32.39 -24.81 10.14
C LYS A 480 30.98 -25.41 10.12
N LEU A 481 29.98 -24.55 10.24
CA LEU A 481 28.56 -24.90 10.13
C LEU A 481 27.95 -24.27 8.88
N ASP A 482 26.74 -24.70 8.52
CA ASP A 482 26.00 -24.02 7.47
C ASP A 482 25.53 -22.62 7.92
N GLU A 483 25.26 -21.74 6.95
CA GLU A 483 24.88 -20.37 7.26
C GLU A 483 23.55 -20.29 8.04
N VAL A 484 22.61 -21.21 7.80
CA VAL A 484 21.33 -21.25 8.52
C VAL A 484 21.56 -21.51 10.00
N GLN A 485 22.40 -22.49 10.32
CA GLN A 485 22.80 -22.81 11.69
C GLN A 485 23.53 -21.63 12.35
N ALA A 486 24.46 -21.00 11.64
CA ALA A 486 25.16 -19.81 12.15
C ALA A 486 24.19 -18.67 12.46
N ARG A 487 23.17 -18.44 11.62
CA ARG A 487 22.12 -17.44 11.89
C ARG A 487 21.32 -17.76 13.14
N VAL A 488 20.96 -19.03 13.38
CA VAL A 488 20.25 -19.44 14.61
C VAL A 488 21.12 -19.16 15.84
N ILE A 489 22.41 -19.49 15.79
CA ILE A 489 23.36 -19.22 16.90
C ILE A 489 23.46 -17.71 17.14
N LEU A 490 23.62 -16.90 16.08
CA LEU A 490 23.70 -15.45 16.18
C LEU A 490 22.41 -14.83 16.72
N MET A 491 21.24 -15.34 16.35
CA MET A 491 19.95 -14.92 16.92
C MET A 491 19.86 -15.23 18.42
N ASN A 492 20.29 -16.43 18.85
CA ASN A 492 20.28 -16.79 20.28
C ASN A 492 21.27 -15.94 21.09
N LEU A 493 22.47 -15.68 20.54
CA LEU A 493 23.45 -14.76 21.12
C LEU A 493 22.89 -13.34 21.18
N ALA A 494 22.17 -12.90 20.16
CA ALA A 494 21.52 -11.60 20.16
C ALA A 494 20.43 -11.51 21.23
N ASN A 495 19.58 -12.54 21.37
CA ASN A 495 18.56 -12.61 22.42
C ASN A 495 19.15 -12.56 23.83
N SER A 496 20.39 -13.01 23.99
CA SER A 496 21.15 -12.94 25.24
C SER A 496 21.94 -11.63 25.42
N GLY A 497 21.90 -10.73 24.43
CA GLY A 497 22.58 -9.42 24.44
C GLY A 497 24.05 -9.45 24.03
N TYR A 498 24.57 -10.54 23.48
CA TYR A 498 25.99 -10.69 23.09
C TYR A 498 26.31 -10.17 21.69
N VAL A 499 25.29 -10.05 20.84
CA VAL A 499 25.41 -9.59 19.45
C VAL A 499 24.22 -8.70 19.11
N GLU A 500 24.45 -7.61 18.38
CA GLU A 500 23.40 -6.93 17.64
C GLU A 500 23.27 -7.59 16.27
N TYR A 501 22.14 -8.24 15.99
CA TYR A 501 21.96 -8.99 14.75
C TYR A 501 20.87 -8.37 13.87
N ASN A 502 21.26 -7.91 12.69
CA ASN A 502 20.34 -7.47 11.64
C ASN A 502 19.96 -8.67 10.77
N LYS A 503 18.72 -9.14 10.92
CA LYS A 503 18.18 -10.28 10.18
C LYS A 503 17.97 -10.00 8.69
N ASP A 504 17.80 -8.75 8.28
CA ASP A 504 17.51 -8.39 6.90
C ASP A 504 18.80 -8.25 6.08
N GLU A 505 19.88 -7.79 6.72
CA GLU A 505 21.21 -7.63 6.10
C GLU A 505 22.15 -8.82 6.37
N HIS A 506 21.75 -9.77 7.23
CA HIS A 506 22.59 -10.86 7.71
C HIS A 506 23.90 -10.38 8.37
N LEU A 507 23.87 -9.20 8.97
CA LEU A 507 25.02 -8.57 9.63
C LEU A 507 24.90 -8.69 11.15
N ALA A 508 26.00 -9.08 11.77
CA ALA A 508 26.17 -9.18 13.21
C ALA A 508 27.23 -8.17 13.67
N ARG A 509 26.96 -7.49 14.79
CA ARG A 509 27.95 -6.69 15.52
C ARG A 509 28.12 -7.26 16.92
N ILE A 510 29.36 -7.52 17.34
CA ILE A 510 29.62 -8.00 18.70
C ILE A 510 29.32 -6.87 19.69
N SER A 511 28.54 -7.17 20.72
CA SER A 511 28.19 -6.19 21.74
C SER A 511 29.31 -6.02 22.78
N ALA A 512 29.30 -4.88 23.48
CA ALA A 512 30.21 -4.65 24.60
C ALA A 512 30.03 -5.69 25.74
N LYS A 513 28.83 -6.27 25.88
CA LYS A 513 28.51 -7.31 26.87
C LYS A 513 29.38 -8.55 26.67
N THR A 514 29.62 -8.96 25.43
CA THR A 514 30.52 -10.10 25.11
C THR A 514 31.90 -9.89 25.72
N PHE A 515 32.51 -8.74 25.47
CA PHE A 515 33.85 -8.46 25.99
C PHE A 515 33.87 -8.32 27.52
N ARG A 516 32.86 -7.68 28.11
CA ARG A 516 32.71 -7.58 29.58
C ARG A 516 32.57 -8.94 30.23
N HIS A 517 31.69 -9.80 29.76
CA HIS A 517 31.48 -11.13 30.35
C HIS A 517 32.72 -12.02 30.23
N ILE A 518 33.48 -11.93 29.13
CA ILE A 518 34.78 -12.63 29.03
C ILE A 518 35.79 -12.06 30.02
N ALA A 519 35.80 -10.75 30.26
CA ALA A 519 36.64 -10.14 31.29
C ALA A 519 36.23 -10.56 32.71
N TYR A 520 34.93 -10.66 33.02
CA TYR A 520 34.41 -11.18 34.29
C TYR A 520 34.82 -12.64 34.49
N LEU A 521 34.64 -13.47 33.47
CA LEU A 521 35.03 -14.89 33.50
C LEU A 521 36.54 -15.07 33.76
N THR A 522 37.37 -14.17 33.23
CA THR A 522 38.83 -14.21 33.39
C THR A 522 39.34 -13.44 34.62
N GLY A 523 38.45 -12.84 35.42
CA GLY A 523 38.80 -12.06 36.60
C GLY A 523 39.53 -10.74 36.31
N LYS A 524 39.39 -10.20 35.08
CA LYS A 524 40.00 -8.93 34.67
C LYS A 524 39.16 -7.71 35.00
N LEU A 525 37.85 -7.90 35.19
CA LEU A 525 36.90 -6.88 35.61
C LEU A 525 36.01 -7.47 36.71
N ASP A 526 35.57 -6.61 37.61
CA ASP A 526 34.58 -6.95 38.64
C ASP A 526 33.17 -6.87 38.07
N HIS A 527 32.27 -7.64 38.68
CA HIS A 527 30.87 -7.80 38.27
C HIS A 527 29.99 -7.92 39.51
N ASP A 528 28.70 -7.72 39.33
CA ASP A 528 27.71 -7.93 40.37
C ASP A 528 26.80 -9.13 40.06
N ILE A 529 25.94 -9.44 41.02
CA ILE A 529 24.86 -10.43 40.92
C ILE A 529 23.50 -9.80 41.22
N ILE A 530 23.38 -8.48 41.04
CA ILE A 530 22.16 -7.73 41.35
C ILE A 530 21.08 -8.11 40.35
N ARG A 531 20.05 -8.77 40.90
CA ARG A 531 18.90 -9.29 40.16
C ARG A 531 17.66 -9.18 41.03
N PHE A 532 16.63 -8.54 40.48
CA PHE A 532 15.31 -8.44 41.10
C PHE A 532 14.34 -9.35 40.37
N ILE A 533 13.77 -10.30 41.11
CA ILE A 533 12.63 -11.09 40.64
C ILE A 533 11.36 -10.40 41.12
N SER A 534 10.59 -9.88 40.17
CA SER A 534 9.31 -9.23 40.41
C SER A 534 8.18 -10.23 40.22
N ASN A 535 7.47 -10.56 41.30
CA ASN A 535 6.31 -11.44 41.26
C ASN A 535 5.15 -10.87 42.09
N PRO A 536 4.54 -9.75 41.66
CA PRO A 536 3.44 -9.13 42.38
C PRO A 536 2.19 -10.01 42.29
N LEU A 537 1.44 -10.10 43.40
CA LEU A 537 0.15 -10.82 43.42
C LEU A 537 -0.93 -10.11 42.59
N ILE A 538 -0.88 -8.78 42.55
CA ILE A 538 -1.82 -7.89 41.85
C ILE A 538 -1.00 -6.70 41.31
N GLY A 539 -1.29 -6.26 40.09
CA GLY A 539 -0.71 -5.07 39.48
C GLY A 539 0.56 -5.36 38.68
N ASN A 540 1.34 -4.29 38.49
CA ASN A 540 2.45 -4.24 37.54
C ASN A 540 3.79 -4.67 38.16
N ASN A 541 4.74 -5.13 37.33
CA ASN A 541 6.07 -5.51 37.79
C ASN A 541 6.85 -4.32 38.33
N ALA A 542 6.72 -3.15 37.70
CA ALA A 542 7.32 -1.92 38.20
C ALA A 542 6.53 -0.67 37.77
N GLU A 543 6.80 0.44 38.45
CA GLU A 543 6.30 1.78 38.16
C GLU A 543 7.50 2.73 38.01
N TRP A 544 7.68 3.35 36.85
CA TRP A 544 8.74 4.32 36.63
C TRP A 544 8.20 5.75 36.71
N SER A 545 8.59 6.48 37.75
CA SER A 545 8.24 7.89 37.91
C SER A 545 9.09 8.78 37.00
N LEU A 546 8.46 9.47 36.07
CA LEU A 546 9.09 10.46 35.20
C LEU A 546 9.45 11.76 35.95
N ALA A 547 8.89 11.97 37.14
CA ALA A 547 9.17 13.16 37.96
C ALA A 547 10.45 12.99 38.78
N SER A 548 10.55 11.92 39.58
CA SER A 548 11.76 11.64 40.37
C SER A 548 12.84 10.92 39.58
N GLY A 549 12.43 10.14 38.57
CA GLY A 549 13.27 9.17 37.88
C GLY A 549 13.29 7.81 38.57
N ALA A 550 12.63 7.59 39.71
CA ALA A 550 12.70 6.32 40.43
C ALA A 550 11.89 5.21 39.75
N LEU A 551 12.48 4.02 39.61
CA LEU A 551 11.83 2.77 39.21
C LEU A 551 11.48 1.96 40.46
N LYS A 552 10.20 1.92 40.80
CA LYS A 552 9.69 1.10 41.91
C LYS A 552 9.36 -0.30 41.40
N ILE A 553 10.19 -1.28 41.74
CA ILE A 553 9.98 -2.69 41.39
C ILE A 553 9.12 -3.34 42.47
N ASN A 554 8.02 -3.98 42.07
CA ASN A 554 7.04 -4.61 42.95
C ASN A 554 7.24 -6.12 43.05
N GLY A 555 6.80 -6.72 44.16
CA GLY A 555 6.80 -8.17 44.36
C GLY A 555 8.20 -8.78 44.51
N VAL A 556 9.15 -8.02 45.07
CA VAL A 556 10.52 -8.49 45.32
C VAL A 556 10.59 -9.09 46.73
N ASP A 557 10.68 -10.42 46.83
CA ASP A 557 10.79 -11.11 48.12
C ASP A 557 12.18 -10.96 48.75
N ARG A 558 13.22 -11.12 47.93
CA ARG A 558 14.62 -10.95 48.33
C ARG A 558 15.49 -10.68 47.12
N PHE A 559 16.65 -10.07 47.34
CA PHE A 559 17.69 -9.97 46.32
C PHE A 559 19.09 -9.99 46.97
N ILE A 560 20.08 -10.40 46.20
CA ILE A 560 21.42 -10.75 46.70
C ILE A 560 22.45 -9.77 46.13
N PHE A 561 23.36 -9.31 46.98
CA PHE A 561 24.52 -8.50 46.58
C PHE A 561 25.81 -9.33 46.52
N SER A 562 25.99 -10.25 47.46
CA SER A 562 27.16 -11.11 47.51
C SER A 562 26.80 -12.46 48.11
N GLU A 563 26.80 -13.51 47.29
CA GLU A 563 26.62 -14.88 47.77
C GLU A 563 27.75 -15.29 48.72
N ALA A 564 29.00 -14.97 48.34
CA ALA A 564 30.19 -15.34 49.11
C ALA A 564 30.23 -14.73 50.52
N ARG A 565 29.63 -13.55 50.70
CA ARG A 565 29.57 -12.84 51.99
C ARG A 565 28.20 -12.94 52.66
N GLU A 566 27.28 -13.72 52.09
CA GLU A 566 25.88 -13.83 52.53
C GLU A 566 25.22 -12.45 52.72
N VAL A 567 25.41 -11.56 51.74
CA VAL A 567 24.82 -10.22 51.74
C VAL A 567 23.58 -10.21 50.87
N PHE A 568 22.41 -10.08 51.50
CA PHE A 568 21.12 -10.01 50.83
C PHE A 568 20.15 -9.12 51.57
N ILE A 569 19.11 -8.68 50.87
CA ILE A 569 18.08 -7.80 51.41
C ILE A 569 16.72 -8.44 51.24
N GLU A 570 15.90 -8.36 52.28
CA GLU A 570 14.49 -8.73 52.29
C GLU A 570 13.63 -7.46 52.49
N PRO A 571 13.08 -6.88 51.42
CA PRO A 571 12.25 -5.68 51.50
C PRO A 571 10.98 -5.95 52.30
N SER A 572 10.71 -5.15 53.33
CA SER A 572 9.56 -5.34 54.22
C SER A 572 8.21 -5.16 53.53
N THR A 573 8.18 -4.32 52.49
CA THR A 573 6.99 -3.98 51.70
C THR A 573 6.96 -4.70 50.35
N LYS A 574 7.91 -5.63 50.11
CA LYS A 574 8.12 -6.33 48.83
C LYS A 574 8.28 -5.39 47.64
N ASN A 575 8.80 -4.19 47.85
CA ASN A 575 9.16 -3.28 46.78
C ASN A 575 10.54 -2.65 47.04
N VAL A 576 11.22 -2.33 45.94
CA VAL A 576 12.54 -1.69 45.92
C VAL A 576 12.43 -0.48 45.01
N GLN A 577 12.89 0.69 45.46
CA GLN A 577 13.03 1.85 44.59
C GLN A 577 14.45 1.89 44.05
N VAL A 578 14.60 1.71 42.75
CA VAL A 578 15.88 1.87 42.05
C VAL A 578 15.95 3.27 41.46
N LEU A 579 17.08 3.93 41.64
CA LEU A 579 17.40 5.27 41.16
C LEU A 579 18.44 5.16 40.02
N SER A 580 19.06 6.28 39.65
CA SER A 580 20.09 6.29 38.61
C SER A 580 21.26 5.37 38.98
N ASN A 581 21.81 4.67 37.98
CA ASN A 581 22.99 3.82 38.12
C ASN A 581 22.88 2.78 39.26
N CYS A 582 21.75 2.06 39.34
CA CYS A 582 21.50 1.04 40.37
C CYS A 582 21.54 1.51 41.84
N ASP A 583 21.56 2.81 42.12
CA ASP A 583 21.32 3.31 43.48
C ASP A 583 19.93 2.90 43.97
N MET A 584 19.74 2.66 45.26
CA MET A 584 18.46 2.13 45.77
C MET A 584 18.02 2.77 47.07
N VAL A 585 16.71 2.85 47.24
CA VAL A 585 16.07 3.19 48.51
C VAL A 585 15.12 2.07 48.88
N LEU A 586 15.27 1.55 50.11
CA LEU A 586 14.45 0.43 50.57
C LEU A 586 14.21 0.40 52.08
N ASP A 587 13.11 -0.25 52.43
CA ASP A 587 12.75 -0.60 53.81
C ASP A 587 12.87 -2.10 53.96
N GLY A 588 13.51 -2.60 55.02
CA GLY A 588 13.63 -4.05 55.16
C GLY A 588 14.68 -4.54 56.14
N LEU A 589 15.03 -5.80 55.95
CA LEU A 589 16.08 -6.48 56.68
C LEU A 589 17.28 -6.67 55.74
N VAL A 590 18.40 -6.05 56.08
CA VAL A 590 19.69 -6.24 55.42
C VAL A 590 20.46 -7.28 56.21
N HIS A 591 20.79 -8.37 55.54
CA HIS A 591 21.72 -9.37 56.02
C HIS A 591 23.10 -9.07 55.44
N ALA A 592 24.11 -8.96 56.29
CA ALA A 592 25.50 -8.79 55.89
C ALA A 592 26.37 -9.72 56.74
N GLY A 593 26.48 -10.97 56.30
CA GLY A 593 27.11 -12.04 57.08
C GLY A 593 26.42 -12.20 58.44
N ASN A 594 27.15 -11.95 59.53
CA ASN A 594 26.64 -12.09 60.90
C ASN A 594 25.81 -10.88 61.38
N VAL A 595 25.75 -9.79 60.61
CA VAL A 595 25.01 -8.58 60.97
C VAL A 595 23.64 -8.59 60.32
N LYS A 596 22.60 -8.28 61.10
CA LYS A 596 21.24 -8.05 60.61
C LYS A 596 20.82 -6.64 60.96
N LEU A 597 20.58 -5.81 59.95
CA LEU A 597 20.11 -4.44 60.12
C LEU A 597 18.67 -4.35 59.66
N LYS A 598 17.78 -3.89 60.55
CA LYS A 598 16.40 -3.58 60.18
C LYS A 598 16.26 -2.07 60.13
N GLY A 599 15.90 -1.54 58.96
CA GLY A 599 15.82 -0.11 58.73
C GLY A 599 14.65 0.30 57.86
N ARG A 600 14.42 1.61 57.82
CA ARG A 600 13.51 2.29 56.90
C ARG A 600 14.28 3.39 56.20
N ASN A 601 13.94 3.68 54.95
CA ASN A 601 14.61 4.60 54.04
C ASN A 601 16.12 4.38 54.06
N MET A 602 16.55 3.13 53.86
CA MET A 602 17.97 2.83 53.73
C MET A 602 18.40 3.18 52.31
N ASP A 603 19.30 4.15 52.22
CA ASP A 603 19.96 4.52 50.97
C ASP A 603 21.14 3.59 50.71
N PHE A 604 21.16 3.02 49.51
CA PHE A 604 22.26 2.22 48.99
C PHE A 604 22.86 2.94 47.79
N SER A 605 24.16 3.24 47.85
CA SER A 605 24.91 3.79 46.72
C SER A 605 25.75 2.68 46.08
N TYR A 606 25.61 2.51 44.77
CA TYR A 606 26.24 1.39 44.05
C TYR A 606 27.73 1.63 43.76
N ASP A 607 28.15 2.89 43.55
CA ASP A 607 29.52 3.25 43.15
C ASP A 607 30.50 3.48 44.34
N THR A 608 30.07 3.29 45.58
CA THR A 608 30.89 3.38 46.80
C THR A 608 31.19 2.02 47.39
#